data_AF-K1X3V4-F1
#
_entry.id   AF-K1X3V4-F1
#
_cell.length_a   1.000
_cell.length_b   1.000
_cell.length_c   1.000
_cell.angle_alpha   90.00
_cell.angle_beta   90.00
_cell.angle_gamma   90.00
#
_symmetry.space_group_name_H-M   'P 1'
#
loop_
_entity.id
_entity.type
_entity.pdbx_description
1 polymer ?
#
loop_
_entity_poly.entity_id
_entity_poly.type
_entity_poly.pdbx_seq_one_letter_code
_entity_poly.pdbx_strand_id
1 'polypeptide(L)'
;MDKKQYALKVLSLLKDSWPIAEGLSYLIEKNTFDDKILDVLVGILQYSVEKATSDIEKEKLGKAQEIFQKIKESESEQNKIDQQDIEKLESMMNAF
;
A
#
# COMPACT_ATOMS: atom_id res chain seq x y z
N MET A 1 2.98 2.62 -14.76
CA MET A 1 1.73 2.56 -13.98
C MET A 1 1.43 3.94 -13.45
N ASP A 2 0.15 4.31 -13.34
CA ASP A 2 -0.27 5.52 -12.64
C ASP A 2 -0.35 5.27 -11.11
N LYS A 3 -0.52 6.34 -10.32
CA LYS A 3 -0.61 6.24 -8.85
C LYS A 3 -1.71 5.25 -8.40
N LYS A 4 -2.85 5.22 -9.09
CA LYS A 4 -3.99 4.33 -8.78
C LYS A 4 -3.61 2.87 -8.99
N GLN A 5 -2.97 2.55 -10.11
CA GLN A 5 -2.49 1.20 -10.41
C GLN A 5 -1.46 0.74 -9.38
N TYR A 6 -0.54 1.62 -8.95
CA TYR A 6 0.42 1.29 -7.90
C TYR A 6 -0.26 0.99 -6.57
N ALA A 7 -1.19 1.84 -6.15
CA ALA A 7 -1.99 1.61 -4.93
C ALA A 7 -2.74 0.27 -4.98
N LEU A 8 -3.40 -0.03 -6.09
CA LEU A 8 -4.13 -1.29 -6.27
C LEU A 8 -3.19 -2.50 -6.24
N LYS A 9 -1.99 -2.42 -6.84
CA LYS A 9 -1.00 -3.50 -6.77
C LYS A 9 -0.55 -3.75 -5.33
N VAL A 10 -0.25 -2.70 -4.56
CA VAL A 10 0.14 -2.83 -3.15
C VAL A 10 -0.98 -3.50 -2.34
N LEU A 11 -2.23 -3.04 -2.48
CA LEU A 11 -3.36 -3.64 -1.76
C LEU A 11 -3.63 -5.09 -2.17
N SER A 12 -3.43 -5.43 -3.45
CA SER A 12 -3.57 -6.81 -3.93
C SER A 12 -2.57 -7.76 -3.30
N LEU A 13 -1.36 -7.28 -2.94
CA LEU A 13 -0.35 -8.06 -2.24
C LEU A 13 -0.73 -8.25 -0.76
N LEU A 14 -1.38 -7.26 -0.15
CA LEU A 14 -1.75 -7.30 1.26
C LEU A 14 -2.99 -8.15 1.55
N LYS A 15 -3.89 -8.38 0.58
CA LYS A 15 -5.21 -8.98 0.78
C LYS A 15 -5.21 -10.29 1.60
N ASP A 16 -4.17 -11.11 1.45
CA ASP A 16 -4.08 -12.41 2.10
C ASP A 16 -3.70 -12.31 3.59
N SER A 17 -3.03 -11.21 3.98
CA SER A 17 -2.60 -10.95 5.36
C SER A 17 -3.36 -9.82 6.04
N TRP A 18 -4.05 -8.97 5.26
CA TRP A 18 -4.82 -7.83 5.72
C TRP A 18 -6.14 -7.76 4.95
N PRO A 19 -7.20 -8.46 5.41
CA PRO A 19 -8.46 -8.58 4.68
C PRO A 19 -9.13 -7.25 4.32
N ILE A 20 -8.85 -6.20 5.10
CA ILE A 20 -9.32 -4.82 4.84
C ILE A 20 -8.83 -4.31 3.47
N ALA A 21 -7.68 -4.78 2.98
CA ALA A 21 -7.11 -4.38 1.70
C ALA A 21 -8.02 -4.68 0.51
N GLU A 22 -8.84 -5.74 0.58
CA GLU A 22 -9.81 -6.08 -0.48
C GLU A 22 -10.91 -5.02 -0.57
N GLY A 23 -11.48 -4.63 0.57
CA GLY A 23 -12.48 -3.56 0.63
C GLY A 23 -11.93 -2.20 0.17
N LEU A 24 -10.70 -1.87 0.55
CA LEU A 24 -10.02 -0.65 0.11
C LEU A 24 -9.74 -0.67 -1.40
N SER A 25 -9.33 -1.83 -1.95
CA SER A 25 -9.12 -1.99 -3.40
C SER A 25 -10.42 -1.71 -4.16
N TYR A 26 -11.54 -2.29 -3.72
CA TYR A 26 -12.84 -2.06 -4.32
C TYR A 26 -13.23 -0.57 -4.30
N LEU A 27 -13.02 0.12 -3.17
CA LEU A 27 -13.31 1.55 -3.05
C LEU A 27 -12.46 2.39 -4.01
N ILE A 28 -11.17 2.09 -4.14
CA ILE A 28 -10.28 2.79 -5.07
C ILE A 28 -10.66 2.52 -6.52
N GLU A 29 -11.00 1.28 -6.87
CA GLU A 29 -11.40 0.93 -8.24
C GLU A 29 -12.60 1.76 -8.71
N LYS A 30 -13.61 1.90 -7.84
CA LYS A 30 -14.89 2.56 -8.16
C LYS A 30 -14.86 4.09 -8.05
N ASN A 31 -13.84 4.68 -7.45
CA ASN A 31 -13.77 6.12 -7.22
C ASN A 31 -12.59 6.78 -7.96
N THR A 32 -12.65 8.11 -8.04
CA THR A 32 -11.51 8.94 -8.44
C THR A 32 -10.41 8.79 -7.40
N PHE A 33 -9.20 8.49 -7.87
CA PHE A 33 -8.03 8.34 -7.02
C PHE A 33 -7.24 9.65 -7.02
N ASP A 34 -7.36 10.41 -5.95
CA ASP A 34 -6.66 11.67 -5.74
C ASP A 34 -5.75 11.62 -4.50
N ASP A 35 -5.02 12.69 -4.25
CA ASP A 35 -4.09 12.74 -3.11
C ASP A 35 -4.80 12.67 -1.75
N LYS A 36 -6.10 13.04 -1.67
CA LYS A 36 -6.89 12.87 -0.43
C LYS A 36 -7.14 11.39 -0.13
N ILE A 37 -7.41 10.59 -1.15
CA ILE A 37 -7.54 9.13 -0.99
C ILE A 37 -6.19 8.53 -0.56
N LEU A 38 -5.07 9.01 -1.10
CA LEU A 38 -3.74 8.59 -0.64
C LEU A 38 -3.50 8.93 0.83
N ASP A 39 -3.87 10.13 1.28
CA ASP A 39 -3.76 10.53 2.70
C ASP A 39 -4.56 9.61 3.62
N VAL A 40 -5.78 9.27 3.21
CA VAL A 40 -6.63 8.35 3.97
C VAL A 40 -5.99 6.96 4.04
N LEU A 41 -5.43 6.45 2.93
CA LEU A 41 -4.78 5.13 2.90
C LEU A 41 -3.54 5.08 3.79
N VAL A 42 -2.71 6.13 3.75
CA VAL A 42 -1.54 6.25 4.64
C VAL A 42 -1.99 6.24 6.11
N GLY A 43 -3.04 6.99 6.46
CA GLY A 43 -3.59 7.02 7.82
C GLY A 43 -4.15 5.67 8.29
N ILE A 44 -4.87 4.95 7.42
CA ILE A 44 -5.39 3.61 7.73
C ILE A 44 -4.25 2.63 7.97
N LEU A 45 -3.21 2.67 7.13
CA LEU A 45 -2.04 1.81 7.29
C LEU A 45 -1.28 2.14 8.57
N GLN A 46 -1.05 3.42 8.88
CA GLN A 46 -0.42 3.84 10.13
C GLN A 46 -1.17 3.30 11.36
N TYR A 47 -2.49 3.48 11.39
CA TYR A 47 -3.31 2.94 12.47
C TYR A 47 -3.20 1.41 12.57
N SER A 48 -3.16 0.72 11.43
CA SER A 48 -3.04 -0.74 11.40
C SER A 48 -1.67 -1.22 11.89
N VAL A 49 -0.59 -0.51 11.56
CA VAL A 49 0.77 -0.77 12.10
C VAL A 49 0.80 -0.59 13.61
N GLU A 50 0.19 0.47 14.14
CA GLU A 50 0.13 0.73 15.59
C GLU A 50 -0.69 -0.32 16.35
N LYS A 51 -1.67 -0.95 15.69
CA LYS A 51 -2.55 -1.98 16.27
C LYS A 51 -2.07 -3.42 16.05
N ALA A 52 -1.21 -3.66 15.08
CA ALA A 52 -0.70 -4.99 14.81
C ALA A 52 0.02 -5.56 16.04
N THR A 53 -0.23 -6.83 16.35
CA THR A 53 0.37 -7.52 17.51
C THR A 53 1.58 -8.37 17.13
N SER A 54 1.69 -8.72 15.85
CA SER A 54 2.81 -9.48 15.30
C SER A 54 3.84 -8.55 14.67
N ASP A 55 5.13 -8.79 14.95
CA ASP A 55 6.22 -8.03 14.34
C ASP A 55 6.25 -8.21 12.81
N ILE A 56 5.90 -9.40 12.31
CA ILE A 56 5.80 -9.68 10.87
C ILE A 56 4.67 -8.85 10.24
N GLU A 57 3.52 -8.77 10.91
CA GLU A 57 2.39 -7.98 10.42
C GLU A 57 2.72 -6.48 10.42
N LYS A 58 3.36 -5.98 11.49
CA LYS A 58 3.87 -4.60 11.56
C LYS A 58 4.83 -4.30 10.43
N GLU A 59 5.77 -5.20 10.15
CA GLU A 59 6.76 -5.01 9.09
C GLU A 59 6.09 -4.94 7.71
N LYS A 60 5.16 -5.85 7.43
CA LYS A 60 4.37 -5.89 6.19
C LYS A 60 3.54 -4.62 5.98
N LEU A 61 2.78 -4.21 6.99
CA LEU A 61 1.94 -3.01 6.94
C LEU A 61 2.78 -1.73 6.90
N GLY A 62 3.89 -1.69 7.64
CA GLY A 62 4.82 -0.57 7.65
C GLY A 62 5.47 -0.39 6.28
N LYS A 63 5.87 -1.49 5.64
CA LYS A 63 6.42 -1.43 4.28
C LYS A 63 5.39 -0.92 3.27
N ALA A 64 4.14 -1.38 3.38
CA ALA A 64 3.07 -0.85 2.55
C ALA A 64 2.84 0.65 2.78
N GLN A 65 2.85 1.10 4.03
CA GLN A 65 2.73 2.51 4.38
C GLN A 65 3.82 3.36 3.72
N GLU A 66 5.09 2.92 3.78
CA GLU A 66 6.21 3.58 3.09
C GLU A 66 5.96 3.72 1.58
N ILE A 67 5.46 2.66 0.94
CA ILE A 67 5.19 2.68 -0.50
C ILE A 67 4.05 3.68 -0.80
N PHE A 68 2.99 3.71 -0.01
CA PHE A 68 1.91 4.67 -0.16
C PHE A 68 2.36 6.13 0.04
N GLN A 69 3.27 6.36 0.99
CA GLN A 69 3.89 7.67 1.18
C GLN A 69 4.71 8.10 -0.06
N LYS A 70 5.47 7.17 -0.65
CA LYS A 70 6.21 7.41 -1.92
C LYS A 70 5.28 7.67 -3.11
N ILE A 71 4.15 6.97 -3.22
CA ILE A 71 3.13 7.21 -4.25
C ILE A 71 2.53 8.62 -4.13
N LYS A 72 2.32 9.08 -2.89
CA LYS A 72 1.88 10.45 -2.62
C LYS A 72 2.92 11.47 -3.07
N GLU A 73 4.17 11.30 -2.64
CA GLU A 73 5.28 12.23 -2.88
C GLU A 73 5.78 12.23 -4.33
N SER A 74 5.48 11.20 -5.13
CA SER A 74 5.77 11.21 -6.55
C SER A 74 4.83 12.19 -7.27
N GLU A 75 5.25 13.45 -7.43
CA GLU A 75 4.64 14.36 -8.41
C GLU A 75 4.92 13.86 -9.83
N SER A 76 3.98 14.14 -10.74
CA SER A 76 3.93 13.71 -12.14
C SER A 76 5.29 13.55 -12.84
N GLU A 77 5.41 12.43 -13.57
CA GLU A 77 6.40 12.12 -14.63
C GLU A 77 7.86 11.77 -14.24
N GLN A 78 8.28 11.85 -12.98
CA GLN A 78 9.60 11.37 -12.53
C GLN A 78 9.48 10.25 -11.48
N ASN A 79 8.96 9.10 -11.90
CA ASN A 79 8.73 7.94 -11.04
C ASN A 79 10.04 7.34 -10.50
N LYS A 80 10.29 7.49 -9.19
CA LYS A 80 11.11 6.59 -8.37
C LYS A 80 10.27 5.87 -7.30
N ILE A 81 9.12 5.35 -7.70
CA ILE A 81 8.62 4.15 -7.01
C ILE A 81 9.49 3.03 -7.57
N ASP A 82 10.58 2.74 -6.86
CA ASP A 82 11.50 1.68 -7.28
C ASP A 82 10.71 0.37 -7.31
N GLN A 83 10.67 -0.30 -8.46
CA GLN A 83 10.05 -1.62 -8.59
C GLN A 83 10.54 -2.57 -7.51
N GLN A 84 11.79 -2.38 -7.05
CA GLN A 84 12.37 -3.10 -5.93
C GLN A 84 11.56 -3.01 -4.64
N ASP A 85 10.90 -1.89 -4.32
CA ASP A 85 10.10 -1.79 -3.10
C ASP A 85 8.84 -2.65 -3.16
N ILE A 86 8.21 -2.74 -4.34
CA ILE A 86 7.04 -3.59 -4.56
C ILE A 86 7.45 -5.06 -4.62
N GLU A 87 8.56 -5.38 -5.28
CA GLU A 87 9.14 -6.73 -5.31
C GLU A 87 9.55 -7.22 -3.91
N LYS A 88 10.09 -6.32 -3.08
CA LYS A 88 10.36 -6.62 -1.66
C LYS A 88 9.07 -6.90 -0.89
N LEU A 89 8.02 -6.10 -1.09
CA LEU A 89 6.74 -6.38 -0.45
C LEU A 89 6.18 -7.74 -0.91
N GLU A 90 6.25 -8.04 -2.21
CA GLU A 90 5.80 -9.30 -2.79
C GLU A 90 6.57 -10.49 -2.24
N SER A 91 7.90 -10.39 -2.09
CA SER A 91 8.69 -11.45 -1.46
C SER A 91 8.33 -11.66 0.01
N MET A 92 8.05 -10.59 0.76
CA MET A 92 7.56 -10.68 2.14
C MET A 92 6.17 -11.36 2.24
N MET A 93 5.31 -11.19 1.23
CA MET A 93 4.02 -11.88 1.20
C MET A 93 4.15 -13.37 0.91
N ASN A 94 5.10 -13.73 0.03
CA ASN A 94 5.31 -15.11 -0.42
C ASN A 94 6.22 -15.94 0.51
N ALA A 95 6.84 -15.34 1.53
CA ALA A 95 7.87 -15.99 2.36
C ALA A 95 7.35 -17.02 3.38
N PHE A 96 6.05 -17.31 3.44
CA PHE A 96 5.43 -18.25 4.40
C PHE A 96 4.17 -18.88 3.79
#